data_AF-A0A962G249-F1
#
_entry.id   AF-A0A962G249-F1
#
_cell.length_a   1.000
_cell.length_b   1.000
_cell.length_c   1.000
_cell.angle_alpha   90.00
_cell.angle_beta   90.00
_cell.angle_gamma   90.00
#
_symmetry.space_group_name_H-M   'P 1'
#
loop_
_entity.id
_entity.type
_entity.pdbx_description
1 polymer ?
#
loop_
_entity_poly.entity_id
_entity_poly.type
_entity_poly.pdbx_seq_one_letter_code
_entity_poly.pdbx_strand_id
1 'polypeptide(L)'
;MNMAAGGLYSIGGSFWEFGEPDWERSRYLMLWGVAEDHDSNPIKLGLGTMKKHGAKIVAVNPIRSGYGAIADEWIGIRPGTDGLFAFALIHELLRTDRIDLDYLVQYCNVHWLVIDDPGAADHGLFARDADGNSLSFDRRTDSCVPANATGIQPVVVGEFTLPDGRKAVPVFQRIVQRYLDPQYSPDAVAERCGIPADTIRRIACELAEAAFDHEIRIQQPWTDANGNRHEEMIGRPVSFHAMRGISAHSNGFHTCRALHLLQMLLGAVDTPGSFRFQPPFPKPIAPPNRPGRERGEEGRLDAAPLGFVHGPEDLLVDADGKPTRIDHAYSWAYPLSAHGLMHNVIRNAWAGDPYRIDTLLMFMANMSWNSSMNTLETMQWLTDKDDHGEHRIPHIIYSDAFASEMVAYADLVLPDTTYLERHDCISLLDRPISDADAASDAIRHPLLPVDADIEGREARGFQSVLLELGARLGLPGMVDAKGDAIYQDYADYMVRHERAPGVGMLAGW
;
A
#
# COMPACT_ATOMS: atom_id res chain seq x y z
N MET A 1 3.08 -4.90 5.12
CA MET A 1 1.77 -4.47 4.56
C MET A 1 1.82 -4.61 3.04
N ASN A 2 1.44 -5.78 2.51
CA ASN A 2 1.52 -6.08 1.08
C ASN A 2 0.53 -5.29 0.23
N MET A 3 -0.63 -4.95 0.81
CA MET A 3 -1.72 -4.24 0.15
C MET A 3 -1.35 -2.82 -0.24
N ALA A 4 -0.96 -2.01 0.75
CA ALA A 4 -0.52 -0.63 0.54
C ALA A 4 0.61 -0.56 -0.49
N ALA A 5 1.66 -1.37 -0.33
CA ALA A 5 2.76 -1.42 -1.29
C ALA A 5 2.28 -1.82 -2.70
N GLY A 6 1.51 -2.91 -2.82
CA GLY A 6 1.01 -3.39 -4.12
C GLY A 6 0.19 -2.35 -4.87
N GLY A 7 -0.68 -1.63 -4.16
CA GLY A 7 -1.47 -0.53 -4.70
C GLY A 7 -0.63 0.70 -5.09
N LEU A 8 0.24 1.18 -4.19
CA LEU A 8 1.08 2.36 -4.43
C LEU A 8 2.03 2.17 -5.62
N TYR A 9 2.53 0.95 -5.84
CA TYR A 9 3.33 0.61 -7.04
C TYR A 9 2.49 0.33 -8.30
N SER A 10 1.16 0.36 -8.24
CA SER A 10 0.27 0.04 -9.38
C SER A 10 -0.59 1.20 -9.83
N ILE A 11 -1.31 1.85 -8.91
CA ILE A 11 -2.27 2.92 -9.23
C ILE A 11 -2.06 4.18 -8.37
N GLY A 12 -0.97 4.24 -7.60
CA GLY A 12 -0.68 5.39 -6.75
C GLY A 12 -1.51 5.45 -5.47
N GLY A 13 -2.32 4.43 -5.18
CA GLY A 13 -3.11 4.27 -3.97
C GLY A 13 -3.50 2.79 -3.81
N SER A 14 -4.22 2.46 -2.76
CA SER A 14 -4.61 1.09 -2.39
C SER A 14 -6.12 1.08 -2.14
N PHE A 15 -6.68 -0.09 -1.84
CA PHE A 15 -8.08 -0.27 -1.46
C PHE A 15 -8.44 0.50 -0.16
N TRP A 16 -8.72 -0.23 0.92
CA TRP A 16 -8.98 0.33 2.24
C TRP A 16 -7.77 1.15 2.75
N GLU A 17 -8.06 2.27 3.41
CA GLU A 17 -7.17 3.37 3.85
C GLU A 17 -6.89 4.48 2.83
N PHE A 18 -6.87 4.20 1.51
CA PHE A 18 -6.50 5.20 0.49
C PHE A 18 -7.60 5.49 -0.54
N GLY A 19 -8.75 4.83 -0.40
CA GLY A 19 -9.90 5.00 -1.26
C GLY A 19 -11.10 4.19 -0.79
N GLU A 20 -12.21 4.35 -1.49
CA GLU A 20 -13.48 3.71 -1.17
C GLU A 20 -14.32 3.44 -2.42
N PRO A 21 -15.21 2.43 -2.41
CA PRO A 21 -16.27 2.31 -3.39
C PRO A 21 -17.13 3.56 -3.50
N ASP A 22 -17.57 3.91 -4.70
CA ASP A 22 -18.70 4.83 -4.90
C ASP A 22 -20.00 4.15 -4.45
N TRP A 23 -20.34 4.34 -3.17
CA TRP A 23 -21.50 3.71 -2.53
C TRP A 23 -22.83 4.03 -3.21
N GLU A 24 -22.94 5.20 -3.84
CA GLU A 24 -24.18 5.70 -4.44
C GLU A 24 -24.39 5.18 -5.86
N ARG A 25 -23.31 4.92 -6.61
CA ARG A 25 -23.41 4.62 -8.05
C ARG A 25 -22.89 3.24 -8.45
N SER A 26 -22.11 2.57 -7.60
CA SER A 26 -21.57 1.24 -7.92
C SER A 26 -22.66 0.20 -8.05
N ARG A 27 -22.71 -0.51 -9.19
CA ARG A 27 -23.70 -1.57 -9.46
C ARG A 27 -23.21 -2.96 -9.08
N TYR A 28 -21.89 -3.14 -9.05
CA TYR A 28 -21.27 -4.42 -8.73
C TYR A 28 -20.09 -4.20 -7.79
N LEU A 29 -20.19 -4.68 -6.54
CA LEU A 29 -19.12 -4.59 -5.55
C LEU A 29 -18.49 -5.96 -5.32
N MET A 30 -17.18 -6.03 -5.50
CA MET A 30 -16.36 -7.16 -5.09
C MET A 30 -15.68 -6.88 -3.74
N LEU A 31 -16.05 -7.64 -2.71
CA LEU A 31 -15.37 -7.65 -1.42
C LEU A 31 -14.34 -8.78 -1.37
N TRP A 32 -13.05 -8.45 -1.28
CA TRP A 32 -11.95 -9.42 -1.31
C TRP A 32 -11.23 -9.55 0.03
N GLY A 33 -11.39 -10.68 0.71
CA GLY A 33 -10.69 -10.95 1.97
C GLY A 33 -11.00 -9.93 3.08
N VAL A 34 -12.20 -9.34 3.06
CA VAL A 34 -12.66 -8.35 4.03
C VAL A 34 -13.28 -9.08 5.23
N ALA A 35 -12.71 -8.88 6.41
CA ALA A 35 -13.23 -9.45 7.66
C ALA A 35 -14.41 -8.63 8.20
N GLU A 36 -15.24 -9.25 9.03
CA GLU A 36 -16.61 -8.84 9.38
C GLU A 36 -16.80 -7.42 9.96
N ASP A 37 -15.73 -6.82 10.51
CA ASP A 37 -15.79 -5.51 11.17
C ASP A 37 -14.59 -4.62 10.84
N HIS A 38 -13.84 -4.99 9.80
CA HIS A 38 -12.55 -4.37 9.51
C HIS A 38 -12.65 -2.88 9.16
N ASP A 39 -13.65 -2.51 8.37
CA ASP A 39 -13.96 -1.11 8.04
C ASP A 39 -15.18 -0.59 8.83
N SER A 40 -15.45 -1.25 9.95
CA SER A 40 -16.42 -0.92 10.99
C SER A 40 -17.76 -0.39 10.47
N ASN A 41 -18.19 0.79 10.93
CA ASN A 41 -19.51 1.37 10.61
C ASN A 41 -19.58 2.02 9.23
N PRO A 42 -18.57 2.74 8.72
CA PRO A 42 -18.62 3.36 7.38
C PRO A 42 -19.00 2.38 6.27
N ILE A 43 -18.32 1.23 6.16
CA ILE A 43 -18.66 0.22 5.14
C ILE A 43 -20.06 -0.36 5.34
N LYS A 44 -20.54 -0.51 6.58
CA LYS A 44 -21.90 -1.02 6.85
C LYS A 44 -22.96 -0.05 6.32
N LEU A 45 -22.72 1.25 6.47
CA LEU A 45 -23.57 2.30 5.89
C LEU A 45 -23.52 2.25 4.37
N GLY A 46 -22.32 2.18 3.79
CA GLY A 46 -22.11 2.07 2.34
C GLY A 46 -22.79 0.84 1.71
N LEU A 47 -22.61 -0.34 2.31
CA LEU A 47 -23.30 -1.57 1.89
C LEU A 47 -24.83 -1.44 2.02
N GLY A 48 -25.31 -0.74 3.05
CA GLY A 48 -26.72 -0.41 3.23
C GLY A 48 -27.26 0.47 2.12
N THR A 49 -26.52 1.50 1.70
CA THR A 49 -26.84 2.35 0.54
C THR A 49 -26.89 1.52 -0.74
N MET A 50 -25.86 0.72 -1.00
CA MET A 50 -25.77 -0.14 -2.18
C MET A 50 -26.94 -1.10 -2.33
N LYS A 51 -27.35 -1.75 -1.23
CA LYS A 51 -28.51 -2.65 -1.23
C LYS A 51 -29.83 -1.94 -1.54
N LYS A 52 -30.00 -0.68 -1.14
CA LYS A 52 -31.25 0.07 -1.40
C LYS A 52 -31.48 0.34 -2.89
N HIS A 53 -30.41 0.50 -3.67
CA HIS A 53 -30.50 0.73 -5.11
C HIS A 53 -30.25 -0.51 -5.97
N GLY A 54 -30.10 -1.67 -5.31
CA GLY A 54 -30.07 -2.98 -5.97
C GLY A 54 -28.72 -3.37 -6.56
N ALA A 55 -27.62 -2.78 -6.08
CA ALA A 55 -26.28 -3.22 -6.46
C ALA A 55 -26.00 -4.65 -5.98
N LYS A 56 -25.31 -5.44 -6.80
CA LYS A 56 -24.88 -6.79 -6.46
C LYS A 56 -23.59 -6.73 -5.64
N ILE A 57 -23.58 -7.39 -4.49
CA ILE A 57 -22.42 -7.51 -3.61
C ILE A 57 -21.94 -8.96 -3.63
N VAL A 58 -20.69 -9.17 -4.03
CA VAL A 58 -20.02 -10.47 -4.03
C VAL A 58 -18.89 -10.46 -3.01
N ALA A 59 -18.93 -11.41 -2.06
CA ALA A 59 -17.90 -11.56 -1.05
C ALA A 59 -17.01 -12.77 -1.32
N VAL A 60 -15.74 -12.54 -1.62
CA VAL A 60 -14.70 -13.55 -1.81
C VAL A 60 -13.95 -13.74 -0.49
N ASN A 61 -14.22 -14.85 0.18
CA ASN A 61 -13.64 -15.14 1.50
C ASN A 61 -13.72 -16.65 1.78
N PRO A 62 -12.69 -17.29 2.37
CA PRO A 62 -12.76 -18.72 2.71
C PRO A 62 -13.90 -19.07 3.69
N ILE A 63 -14.36 -18.11 4.49
CA ILE A 63 -15.41 -18.31 5.50
C ILE A 63 -16.60 -17.40 5.18
N ARG A 64 -17.82 -17.95 5.28
CA ARG A 64 -19.07 -17.19 5.06
C ARG A 64 -19.53 -16.54 6.35
N SER A 65 -19.03 -15.36 6.63
CA SER A 65 -19.30 -14.68 7.89
C SER A 65 -19.25 -13.15 7.71
N GLY A 66 -19.83 -12.38 8.64
CA GLY A 66 -19.97 -10.91 8.55
C GLY A 66 -20.55 -10.40 7.23
N TYR A 67 -19.76 -9.61 6.48
CA TYR A 67 -20.18 -9.09 5.17
C TYR A 67 -20.55 -10.20 4.17
N GLY A 68 -19.90 -11.36 4.23
CA GLY A 68 -20.25 -12.52 3.39
C GLY A 68 -21.58 -13.17 3.74
N ALA A 69 -22.14 -12.92 4.93
CA ALA A 69 -23.47 -13.39 5.30
C ALA A 69 -24.59 -12.51 4.69
N ILE A 70 -24.31 -11.21 4.48
CA ILE A 70 -25.26 -10.26 3.90
C ILE A 70 -25.04 -10.02 2.40
N ALA A 71 -23.90 -10.43 1.84
CA ALA A 71 -23.62 -10.38 0.42
C ALA A 71 -24.67 -11.16 -0.39
N ASP A 72 -24.95 -10.72 -1.61
CA ASP A 72 -25.88 -11.40 -2.51
C ASP A 72 -25.27 -12.73 -3.00
N GLU A 73 -23.94 -12.79 -3.08
CA GLU A 73 -23.20 -14.01 -3.36
C GLU A 73 -21.93 -14.10 -2.49
N TRP A 74 -21.66 -15.30 -1.97
CA TRP A 74 -20.42 -15.61 -1.27
C TRP A 74 -19.63 -16.65 -2.06
N ILE A 75 -18.35 -16.35 -2.29
CA ILE A 75 -17.39 -17.20 -2.99
C ILE A 75 -16.39 -17.74 -1.99
N GLY A 76 -16.55 -19.01 -1.63
CA GLY A 76 -15.68 -19.75 -0.73
C GLY A 76 -14.35 -20.12 -1.38
N ILE A 77 -13.41 -19.17 -1.41
CA ILE A 77 -12.11 -19.36 -2.04
C ILE A 77 -11.14 -20.17 -1.17
N ARG A 78 -10.23 -20.92 -1.79
CA ARG A 78 -9.11 -21.55 -1.08
C ARG A 78 -8.13 -20.47 -0.59
N PRO A 79 -7.73 -20.45 0.70
CA PRO A 79 -6.86 -19.41 1.24
C PRO A 79 -5.58 -19.19 0.42
N GLY A 80 -5.24 -17.93 0.14
CA GLY A 80 -4.04 -17.54 -0.60
C GLY A 80 -4.10 -17.74 -2.12
N THR A 81 -5.27 -18.07 -2.69
CA THR A 81 -5.44 -18.32 -4.13
C THR A 81 -6.22 -17.23 -4.88
N ASP A 82 -6.53 -16.12 -4.21
CA ASP A 82 -7.24 -14.95 -4.75
C ASP A 82 -6.58 -14.39 -6.02
N GLY A 83 -5.25 -14.36 -6.06
CA GLY A 83 -4.51 -13.94 -7.25
C GLY A 83 -4.78 -14.82 -8.47
N LEU A 84 -4.96 -16.14 -8.28
CA LEU A 84 -5.32 -17.04 -9.39
C LEU A 84 -6.74 -16.78 -9.87
N PHE A 85 -7.68 -16.54 -8.94
CA PHE A 85 -9.04 -16.19 -9.31
C PHE A 85 -9.06 -14.87 -10.11
N ALA A 86 -8.33 -13.84 -9.65
CA ALA A 86 -8.17 -12.59 -10.39
C ALA A 86 -7.56 -12.81 -11.79
N PHE A 87 -6.52 -13.65 -11.92
CA PHE A 87 -5.93 -13.97 -13.22
C PHE A 87 -6.93 -14.65 -14.17
N ALA A 88 -7.80 -15.51 -13.67
CA ALA A 88 -8.83 -16.15 -14.48
C ALA A 88 -9.94 -15.20 -14.92
N LEU A 89 -10.30 -14.21 -14.08
CA LEU A 89 -11.19 -13.11 -14.48
C LEU A 89 -10.55 -12.25 -15.57
N ILE A 90 -9.27 -11.88 -15.40
CA ILE A 90 -8.50 -11.14 -16.41
C ILE A 90 -8.42 -11.92 -17.73
N HIS A 91 -8.13 -13.23 -17.67
CA HIS A 91 -8.09 -14.11 -18.84
C HIS A 91 -9.40 -14.04 -19.62
N GLU A 92 -10.55 -14.14 -18.94
CA GLU A 92 -11.86 -14.10 -19.59
C GLU A 92 -12.19 -12.73 -20.20
N LEU A 93 -11.88 -11.64 -19.50
CA LEU A 93 -12.09 -10.29 -20.05
C LEU A 93 -11.25 -10.06 -21.32
N LEU A 94 -9.98 -10.46 -21.31
CA LEU A 94 -9.11 -10.37 -22.48
C LEU A 94 -9.57 -11.29 -23.61
N ARG A 95 -9.95 -12.54 -23.31
CA ARG A 95 -10.38 -13.53 -24.31
C ARG A 95 -11.68 -13.11 -25.01
N THR A 96 -12.55 -12.40 -24.29
CA THR A 96 -13.83 -11.91 -24.80
C THR A 96 -13.79 -10.48 -25.33
N ASP A 97 -12.62 -9.85 -25.33
CA ASP A 97 -12.41 -8.45 -25.74
C ASP A 97 -13.34 -7.47 -25.00
N ARG A 98 -13.62 -7.75 -23.72
CA ARG A 98 -14.43 -6.92 -22.83
C ARG A 98 -13.51 -6.17 -21.87
N ILE A 99 -12.76 -5.22 -22.42
CA ILE A 99 -11.85 -4.35 -21.67
C ILE A 99 -12.02 -2.88 -22.11
N ASP A 100 -11.67 -1.95 -21.24
CA ASP A 100 -11.67 -0.52 -21.53
C ASP A 100 -10.35 -0.07 -22.14
N LEU A 101 -10.17 -0.32 -23.44
CA LEU A 101 -8.90 0.00 -24.10
C LEU A 101 -8.62 1.51 -24.14
N ASP A 102 -9.66 2.34 -24.28
CA ASP A 102 -9.53 3.80 -24.31
C ASP A 102 -9.03 4.31 -22.96
N TYR A 103 -9.63 3.85 -21.86
CA TYR A 103 -9.16 4.15 -20.50
C TYR A 103 -7.70 3.73 -20.30
N LEU A 104 -7.36 2.51 -20.72
CA LEU A 104 -6.01 1.97 -20.56
C LEU A 104 -4.97 2.82 -21.33
N VAL A 105 -5.26 3.23 -22.56
CA VAL A 105 -4.36 4.06 -23.35
C VAL A 105 -4.23 5.46 -22.78
N GLN A 106 -5.32 6.02 -22.24
CA GLN A 106 -5.34 7.40 -21.77
C GLN A 106 -4.72 7.58 -20.38
N TYR A 107 -4.93 6.63 -19.47
CA TYR A 107 -4.58 6.76 -18.05
C TYR A 107 -3.60 5.71 -17.53
N CYS A 108 -3.21 4.74 -18.36
CA CYS A 108 -2.23 3.72 -17.99
C CYS A 108 -1.03 3.73 -18.95
N ASN A 109 -0.06 2.86 -18.69
CA ASN A 109 1.18 2.75 -19.46
C ASN A 109 1.14 1.62 -20.50
N VAL A 110 -0.04 1.24 -20.97
CA VAL A 110 -0.23 0.05 -21.83
C VAL A 110 0.47 0.16 -23.19
N HIS A 111 0.71 1.37 -23.67
CA HIS A 111 1.41 1.70 -24.90
C HIS A 111 2.91 1.95 -24.72
N TRP A 112 3.43 1.91 -23.49
CA TRP A 112 4.86 2.08 -23.25
C TRP A 112 5.61 0.86 -23.78
N LEU A 113 6.75 1.08 -24.43
CA LEU A 113 7.59 0.03 -24.98
C LEU A 113 8.47 -0.59 -23.90
N VAL A 114 8.50 -1.91 -23.87
CA VAL A 114 9.33 -2.75 -23.00
C VAL A 114 10.36 -3.46 -23.87
N ILE A 115 11.63 -3.38 -23.48
CA ILE A 115 12.73 -4.04 -24.19
C ILE A 115 12.52 -5.56 -24.17
N ASP A 116 12.53 -6.18 -25.35
CA ASP A 116 12.36 -7.63 -25.54
C ASP A 116 13.63 -8.25 -26.11
N ASP A 117 14.66 -8.29 -25.27
CA ASP A 117 15.95 -8.90 -25.61
C ASP A 117 16.39 -9.94 -24.55
N PRO A 118 15.83 -11.17 -24.59
CA PRO A 118 16.11 -12.19 -23.56
C PRO A 118 17.61 -12.43 -23.35
N GLY A 119 18.08 -12.23 -22.12
CA GLY A 119 19.49 -12.39 -21.74
C GLY A 119 20.28 -11.08 -21.65
N ALA A 120 19.76 -9.98 -22.20
CA ALA A 120 20.31 -8.65 -21.97
C ALA A 120 19.97 -8.14 -20.55
N ALA A 121 20.83 -7.27 -20.01
CA ALA A 121 20.68 -6.74 -18.64
C ALA A 121 19.45 -5.82 -18.48
N ASP A 122 18.99 -5.23 -19.58
CA ASP A 122 17.85 -4.31 -19.66
C ASP A 122 16.57 -4.98 -20.19
N HIS A 123 16.58 -6.31 -20.37
CA HIS A 123 15.38 -7.07 -20.72
C HIS A 123 14.25 -6.82 -19.72
N GLY A 124 13.07 -6.46 -20.20
CA GLY A 124 11.92 -6.18 -19.35
C GLY A 124 11.89 -4.77 -18.75
N LEU A 125 12.90 -3.91 -19.02
CA LEU A 125 12.85 -2.49 -18.68
C LEU A 125 12.07 -1.70 -19.75
N PHE A 126 11.54 -0.53 -19.37
CA PHE A 126 10.96 0.40 -20.34
C PHE A 126 12.05 0.94 -21.27
N ALA A 127 11.78 0.92 -22.57
CA ALA A 127 12.60 1.59 -23.55
C ALA A 127 12.52 3.11 -23.33
N ARG A 128 13.68 3.78 -23.31
CA ARG A 128 13.79 5.22 -23.07
C ARG A 128 14.62 5.89 -24.15
N ASP A 129 14.33 7.16 -24.42
CA ASP A 129 15.19 8.03 -25.24
C ASP A 129 16.41 8.53 -24.45
N ALA A 130 17.22 9.37 -25.09
CA ALA A 130 18.42 9.95 -24.49
C ALA A 130 18.12 10.92 -23.33
N ASP A 131 16.92 11.48 -23.27
CA ASP A 131 16.44 12.35 -22.19
C ASP A 131 15.79 11.57 -21.05
N GLY A 132 15.72 10.24 -21.16
CA GLY A 132 15.13 9.34 -20.17
C GLY A 132 13.62 9.19 -20.27
N ASN A 133 12.96 9.75 -21.29
CA ASN A 133 11.52 9.58 -21.48
C ASN A 133 11.22 8.16 -21.94
N SER A 134 10.20 7.53 -21.35
CA SER A 134 9.68 6.25 -21.86
C SER A 134 9.17 6.41 -23.28
N LEU A 135 9.34 5.40 -24.12
CA LEU A 135 8.96 5.43 -25.53
C LEU A 135 7.63 4.72 -25.80
N SER A 136 6.93 5.16 -26.84
CA SER A 136 5.78 4.49 -27.46
C SER A 136 5.92 4.51 -28.99
N PHE A 137 5.21 3.64 -29.69
CA PHE A 137 5.16 3.65 -31.16
C PHE A 137 3.89 4.35 -31.64
N ASP A 138 4.04 5.45 -32.37
CA ASP A 138 2.92 6.23 -32.91
C ASP A 138 2.57 5.78 -34.34
N ARG A 139 1.35 5.26 -34.53
CA ARG A 139 0.86 4.81 -35.82
C ARG A 139 0.83 5.91 -36.87
N ARG A 140 0.61 7.17 -36.47
CA ARG A 140 0.47 8.29 -37.41
C ARG A 140 1.80 8.67 -38.05
N THR A 141 2.88 8.64 -37.26
CA THR A 141 4.23 9.01 -37.71
C THR A 141 5.08 7.80 -38.10
N ASP A 142 4.61 6.59 -37.82
CA ASP A 142 5.32 5.32 -38.04
C ASP A 142 6.71 5.33 -37.38
N SER A 143 6.77 5.83 -36.14
CA SER A 143 8.03 6.05 -35.42
C SER A 143 7.88 5.95 -33.90
N CYS A 144 9.00 5.76 -33.22
CA CYS A 144 9.06 5.86 -31.76
C CYS A 144 9.02 7.33 -31.32
N VAL A 145 8.15 7.63 -30.36
CA VAL A 145 7.95 8.95 -29.77
C VAL A 145 7.91 8.84 -28.24
N PRO A 146 8.10 9.95 -27.49
CA PRO A 146 7.86 9.93 -26.05
C PRO A 146 6.44 9.44 -25.73
N ALA A 147 6.32 8.50 -24.80
CA ALA A 147 5.06 7.82 -24.50
C ALA A 147 3.98 8.75 -23.90
N ASN A 148 4.41 9.87 -23.29
CA ASN A 148 3.53 10.90 -22.73
C ASN A 148 3.30 12.07 -23.71
N ALA A 149 3.74 11.96 -24.97
CA ALA A 149 3.48 12.99 -25.97
C ALA A 149 1.97 13.12 -26.23
N THR A 150 1.48 14.35 -26.37
CA THR A 150 0.07 14.61 -26.67
C THR A 150 -0.24 14.43 -28.16
N GLY A 151 -1.46 13.98 -28.46
CA GLY A 151 -1.94 13.86 -29.84
C GLY A 151 -1.28 12.75 -30.67
N ILE A 152 -0.65 11.76 -30.04
CA ILE A 152 -0.15 10.53 -30.68
C ILE A 152 -1.29 9.53 -30.88
N GLN A 153 -1.11 8.57 -31.80
CA GLN A 153 -1.98 7.41 -31.97
C GLN A 153 -1.20 6.14 -31.60
N PRO A 154 -1.07 5.83 -30.30
CA PRO A 154 -0.16 4.82 -29.83
C PRO A 154 -0.62 3.41 -30.25
N VAL A 155 0.35 2.54 -30.55
CA VAL A 155 0.10 1.12 -30.79
C VAL A 155 0.33 0.31 -29.52
N VAL A 156 -0.62 -0.56 -29.19
CA VAL A 156 -0.59 -1.39 -27.97
C VAL A 156 -0.28 -2.87 -28.24
N VAL A 157 -0.24 -3.29 -29.51
CA VAL A 157 0.08 -4.67 -29.92
C VAL A 157 1.05 -4.64 -31.09
N GLY A 158 2.16 -5.35 -30.99
CA GLY A 158 3.17 -5.44 -32.03
C GLY A 158 4.58 -5.65 -31.48
N GLU A 159 5.51 -5.85 -32.40
CA GLU A 159 6.95 -5.84 -32.15
C GLU A 159 7.56 -4.68 -32.96
N PHE A 160 8.40 -3.89 -32.30
CA PHE A 160 8.99 -2.69 -32.89
C PHE A 160 10.52 -2.74 -32.74
N THR A 161 11.21 -2.22 -33.74
CA THR A 161 12.66 -2.03 -33.68
C THR A 161 12.94 -0.59 -33.24
N LEU A 162 13.63 -0.44 -32.12
CA LEU A 162 14.07 0.84 -31.58
C LEU A 162 15.15 1.46 -32.48
N PRO A 163 15.41 2.78 -32.39
CA PRO A 163 16.43 3.45 -33.20
C PRO A 163 17.85 2.87 -33.07
N ASP A 164 18.15 2.21 -31.95
CA ASP A 164 19.43 1.53 -31.69
C ASP A 164 19.46 0.06 -32.12
N GLY A 165 18.39 -0.43 -32.75
CA GLY A 165 18.27 -1.80 -33.26
C GLY A 165 17.72 -2.82 -32.27
N ARG A 166 17.51 -2.47 -30.99
CA ARG A 166 16.88 -3.37 -30.01
C ARG A 166 15.41 -3.60 -30.37
N LYS A 167 14.88 -4.74 -29.96
CA LYS A 167 13.45 -5.05 -30.08
C LYS A 167 12.70 -4.59 -28.85
N ALA A 168 11.49 -4.09 -29.04
CA ALA A 168 10.59 -3.74 -27.96
C ALA A 168 9.13 -4.06 -28.31
N VAL A 169 8.35 -4.35 -27.27
CA VAL A 169 6.91 -4.63 -27.38
C VAL A 169 6.14 -3.73 -26.40
N PRO A 170 4.91 -3.30 -26.70
CA PRO A 170 4.13 -2.53 -25.75
C PRO A 170 3.80 -3.33 -24.48
N VAL A 171 3.60 -2.64 -23.35
CA VAL A 171 3.18 -3.27 -22.08
C VAL A 171 1.92 -4.12 -22.26
N PHE A 172 0.93 -3.64 -23.03
CA PHE A 172 -0.30 -4.39 -23.28
C PHE A 172 -0.05 -5.74 -23.95
N GLN A 173 0.86 -5.81 -24.93
CA GLN A 173 1.27 -7.05 -25.56
C GLN A 173 1.77 -8.07 -24.53
N ARG A 174 2.56 -7.62 -23.55
CA ARG A 174 3.03 -8.48 -22.45
C ARG A 174 1.89 -8.93 -21.53
N ILE A 175 0.95 -8.04 -21.20
CA ILE A 175 -0.24 -8.38 -20.41
C ILE A 175 -1.05 -9.47 -21.12
N VAL A 176 -1.35 -9.27 -22.41
CA VAL A 176 -2.09 -10.24 -23.23
C VAL A 176 -1.37 -11.58 -23.28
N GLN A 177 -0.08 -11.59 -23.63
CA GLN A 177 0.73 -12.82 -23.66
C GLN A 177 0.74 -13.54 -22.31
N ARG A 178 0.81 -12.79 -21.20
CA ARG A 178 0.87 -13.35 -19.85
C ARG A 178 -0.45 -13.96 -19.42
N TYR A 179 -1.56 -13.26 -19.62
CA TYR A 179 -2.85 -13.61 -19.02
C TYR A 179 -3.77 -14.39 -19.95
N LEU A 180 -3.57 -14.35 -21.27
CA LEU A 180 -4.23 -15.30 -22.19
C LEU A 180 -3.58 -16.69 -22.18
N ASP A 181 -2.48 -16.89 -21.43
CA ASP A 181 -1.90 -18.21 -21.23
C ASP A 181 -2.98 -19.19 -20.72
N PRO A 182 -3.18 -20.35 -21.38
CA PRO A 182 -4.18 -21.35 -20.98
C PRO A 182 -4.11 -21.78 -19.52
N GLN A 183 -2.96 -21.66 -18.86
CA GLN A 183 -2.80 -21.96 -17.42
C GLN A 183 -3.67 -21.06 -16.52
N TYR A 184 -4.12 -19.91 -17.03
CA TYR A 184 -5.00 -18.97 -16.34
C TYR A 184 -6.45 -19.05 -16.81
N SER A 185 -6.78 -19.97 -17.72
CA SER A 185 -8.18 -20.21 -18.07
C SER A 185 -8.99 -20.64 -16.84
N PRO A 186 -10.30 -20.35 -16.79
CA PRO A 186 -11.18 -20.81 -15.71
C PRO A 186 -11.07 -22.31 -15.43
N ASP A 187 -10.97 -23.15 -16.46
CA ASP A 187 -10.85 -24.60 -16.31
C ASP A 187 -9.54 -25.02 -15.62
N ALA A 188 -8.43 -24.38 -15.96
CA ALA A 188 -7.11 -24.66 -15.36
C ALA A 188 -6.99 -24.14 -13.91
N VAL A 189 -7.72 -23.09 -13.57
CA VAL A 189 -7.65 -22.43 -12.26
C VAL A 189 -8.66 -23.00 -11.26
N ALA A 190 -9.81 -23.49 -11.72
CA ALA A 190 -10.95 -23.84 -10.88
C ALA A 190 -10.61 -24.76 -9.70
N GLU A 191 -9.93 -25.88 -9.96
CA GLU A 191 -9.53 -26.82 -8.91
C GLU A 191 -8.58 -26.18 -7.89
N ARG A 192 -7.68 -25.29 -8.35
CA ARG A 192 -6.63 -24.67 -7.54
C ARG A 192 -7.18 -23.60 -6.61
N CYS A 193 -8.12 -22.78 -7.05
CA CYS A 193 -8.75 -21.77 -6.20
C CYS A 193 -10.02 -22.26 -5.49
N GLY A 194 -10.56 -23.42 -5.89
CA GLY A 194 -11.77 -23.99 -5.30
C GLY A 194 -13.07 -23.39 -5.83
N ILE A 195 -13.02 -22.61 -6.92
CA ILE A 195 -14.19 -21.96 -7.53
C ILE A 195 -14.50 -22.67 -8.86
N PRO A 196 -15.72 -23.15 -9.10
CA PRO A 196 -16.07 -23.79 -10.38
C PRO A 196 -15.79 -22.89 -11.59
N ALA A 197 -15.31 -23.47 -12.68
CA ALA A 197 -14.97 -22.72 -13.90
C ALA A 197 -16.15 -21.89 -14.44
N ASP A 198 -17.35 -22.46 -14.43
CA ASP A 198 -18.58 -21.76 -14.85
C ASP A 198 -18.90 -20.55 -13.97
N THR A 199 -18.62 -20.63 -12.66
CA THR A 199 -18.75 -19.49 -11.75
C THR A 199 -17.74 -18.40 -12.06
N ILE A 200 -16.49 -18.76 -12.35
CA ILE A 200 -15.46 -17.79 -12.76
C ILE A 200 -15.88 -17.07 -14.06
N ARG A 201 -16.32 -17.83 -15.07
CA ARG A 201 -16.80 -17.28 -16.35
C ARG A 201 -17.99 -16.36 -16.15
N ARG A 202 -18.96 -16.77 -15.34
CA ARG A 202 -20.13 -15.95 -15.02
C ARG A 202 -19.74 -14.65 -14.33
N ILE A 203 -18.88 -14.69 -13.31
CA ILE A 203 -18.46 -13.47 -12.61
C ILE A 203 -17.70 -12.53 -13.57
N ALA A 204 -16.83 -13.06 -14.44
CA ALA A 204 -16.17 -12.24 -15.46
C ALA A 204 -17.19 -11.56 -16.41
N CYS A 205 -18.21 -12.31 -16.84
CA CYS A 205 -19.30 -11.79 -17.67
C CYS A 205 -20.10 -10.70 -16.94
N GLU A 206 -20.50 -10.94 -15.69
CA GLU A 206 -21.25 -9.98 -14.88
C GLU A 206 -20.45 -8.69 -14.60
N LEU A 207 -19.13 -8.81 -14.36
CA LEU A 207 -18.24 -7.64 -14.21
C LEU A 207 -18.18 -6.82 -15.51
N ALA A 208 -18.05 -7.49 -16.66
CA ALA A 208 -18.06 -6.84 -17.97
C ALA A 208 -19.41 -6.18 -18.27
N GLU A 209 -20.52 -6.86 -18.00
CA GLU A 209 -21.88 -6.32 -18.17
C GLU A 209 -22.08 -5.08 -17.30
N ALA A 210 -21.71 -5.16 -16.02
CA ALA A 210 -21.78 -4.01 -15.11
C ALA A 210 -20.93 -2.83 -15.61
N ALA A 211 -19.69 -3.07 -16.04
CA ALA A 211 -18.79 -2.02 -16.50
C ALA A 211 -19.23 -1.37 -17.82
N PHE A 212 -19.59 -2.18 -18.83
CA PHE A 212 -19.73 -1.72 -20.21
C PHE A 212 -21.19 -1.56 -20.66
N ASP A 213 -22.10 -2.37 -20.14
CA ASP A 213 -23.51 -2.36 -20.59
C ASP A 213 -24.40 -1.48 -19.69
N HIS A 214 -23.84 -1.05 -18.56
CA HIS A 214 -24.46 -0.12 -17.61
C HIS A 214 -23.60 1.13 -17.35
N GLU A 215 -22.84 1.56 -18.37
CA GLU A 215 -22.01 2.77 -18.34
C GLU A 215 -22.76 3.98 -17.76
N ILE A 216 -22.08 4.72 -16.88
CA ILE A 216 -22.57 5.98 -16.32
C ILE A 216 -21.99 7.13 -17.15
N ARG A 217 -22.81 8.12 -17.52
CA ARG A 217 -22.35 9.37 -18.10
C ARG A 217 -22.80 10.55 -17.24
N ILE A 218 -21.85 11.31 -16.74
CA ILE A 218 -22.12 12.57 -16.03
C ILE A 218 -21.84 13.72 -17.01
N GLN A 219 -22.86 14.55 -17.25
CA GLN A 219 -22.75 15.76 -18.08
C GLN A 219 -22.05 16.88 -17.31
N GLN A 220 -20.76 16.70 -17.05
CA GLN A 220 -19.90 17.62 -16.33
C GLN A 220 -18.60 17.76 -17.11
N PRO A 221 -18.37 18.90 -17.78
CA PRO A 221 -17.12 19.16 -18.47
C PRO A 221 -15.96 19.20 -17.49
N TRP A 222 -14.83 18.62 -17.88
CA TRP A 222 -13.61 18.56 -17.08
C TRP A 222 -12.35 18.55 -17.97
N THR A 223 -11.20 18.76 -17.36
CA THR A 223 -9.89 18.71 -18.05
C THR A 223 -9.02 17.69 -17.34
N ASP A 224 -8.47 16.75 -18.10
CA ASP A 224 -7.62 15.70 -17.54
C ASP A 224 -6.18 16.18 -17.25
N ALA A 225 -5.38 15.32 -16.63
CA ALA A 225 -3.99 15.62 -16.28
C ALA A 225 -3.09 15.90 -17.51
N ASN A 226 -3.52 15.53 -18.71
CA ASN A 226 -2.82 15.79 -19.96
C ASN A 226 -3.29 17.09 -20.65
N GLY A 227 -4.24 17.81 -20.03
CA GLY A 227 -4.80 19.05 -20.56
C GLY A 227 -5.91 18.85 -21.60
N ASN A 228 -6.39 17.62 -21.81
CA ASN A 228 -7.49 17.37 -22.74
C ASN A 228 -8.82 17.73 -22.08
N ARG A 229 -9.66 18.45 -22.82
CA ARG A 229 -11.01 18.77 -22.39
C ARG A 229 -11.98 17.65 -22.77
N HIS A 230 -12.79 17.25 -21.81
CA HIS A 230 -13.87 16.28 -21.94
C HIS A 230 -15.19 16.97 -21.62
N GLU A 231 -16.24 16.70 -22.40
CA GLU A 231 -17.57 17.30 -22.16
C GLU A 231 -18.39 16.51 -21.13
N GLU A 232 -18.05 15.23 -20.93
CA GLU A 232 -18.70 14.34 -19.98
C GLU A 232 -17.68 13.45 -19.28
N MET A 233 -18.07 12.91 -18.12
CA MET A 233 -17.31 11.90 -17.39
C MET A 233 -17.97 10.53 -17.57
N ILE A 234 -17.20 9.60 -18.12
CA ILE A 234 -17.60 8.21 -18.33
C ILE A 234 -17.25 7.41 -17.07
N GLY A 235 -18.21 6.63 -16.58
CA GLY A 235 -18.09 5.81 -15.39
C GLY A 235 -18.35 4.33 -15.64
N ARG A 236 -17.61 3.49 -14.90
CA ARG A 236 -17.70 2.03 -14.94
C ARG A 236 -18.18 1.57 -13.58
N PRO A 237 -19.46 1.21 -13.40
CA PRO A 237 -20.05 1.04 -12.08
C PRO A 237 -19.71 -0.30 -11.40
N VAL A 238 -18.42 -0.60 -11.33
CA VAL A 238 -17.82 -1.75 -10.67
C VAL A 238 -16.84 -1.23 -9.63
N SER A 239 -17.00 -1.64 -8.38
CA SER A 239 -16.10 -1.25 -7.29
C SER A 239 -15.46 -2.47 -6.64
N PHE A 240 -14.24 -2.29 -6.17
CA PHE A 240 -13.52 -3.31 -5.41
C PHE A 240 -13.21 -2.75 -4.02
N HIS A 241 -13.40 -3.58 -3.01
CA HIS A 241 -12.91 -3.29 -1.66
C HIS A 241 -12.21 -4.54 -1.15
N ALA A 242 -10.94 -4.41 -0.80
CA ALA A 242 -10.11 -5.54 -0.41
C ALA A 242 -9.38 -5.26 0.89
N MET A 243 -9.08 -6.32 1.66
CA MET A 243 -8.40 -6.14 2.94
C MET A 243 -7.43 -7.26 3.35
N ARG A 244 -7.08 -7.35 4.64
CA ARG A 244 -6.02 -8.20 5.19
C ARG A 244 -6.10 -9.66 4.73
N GLY A 245 -7.29 -10.20 4.47
CA GLY A 245 -7.47 -11.56 3.96
C GLY A 245 -6.75 -11.83 2.64
N ILE A 246 -6.53 -10.82 1.79
CA ILE A 246 -5.73 -11.00 0.56
C ILE A 246 -4.23 -10.68 0.73
N SER A 247 -3.88 -9.89 1.75
CA SER A 247 -2.53 -9.33 1.88
C SER A 247 -1.66 -10.02 2.93
N ALA A 248 -2.28 -10.74 3.88
CA ALA A 248 -1.61 -11.55 4.92
C ALA A 248 -1.15 -12.91 4.39
N HIS A 249 -0.73 -12.97 3.12
CA HIS A 249 -0.14 -14.12 2.45
C HIS A 249 1.18 -13.72 1.81
N SER A 250 2.09 -14.67 1.62
CA SER A 250 3.41 -14.42 1.02
C SER A 250 3.32 -13.88 -0.42
N ASN A 251 2.26 -14.22 -1.15
CA ASN A 251 1.96 -13.71 -2.49
C ASN A 251 1.06 -12.46 -2.49
N GLY A 252 0.69 -11.93 -1.32
CA GLY A 252 -0.32 -10.88 -1.19
C GLY A 252 0.01 -9.60 -1.96
N PHE A 253 1.29 -9.27 -2.14
CA PHE A 253 1.72 -8.12 -2.94
C PHE A 253 1.26 -8.27 -4.39
N HIS A 254 1.53 -9.42 -5.01
CA HIS A 254 1.12 -9.71 -6.38
C HIS A 254 -0.39 -9.88 -6.53
N THR A 255 -1.07 -10.45 -5.53
CA THR A 255 -2.54 -10.51 -5.51
C THR A 255 -3.15 -9.11 -5.58
N CYS A 256 -2.65 -8.17 -4.77
CA CYS A 256 -3.16 -6.79 -4.79
C CYS A 256 -2.93 -6.12 -6.15
N ARG A 257 -1.74 -6.30 -6.75
CA ARG A 257 -1.45 -5.81 -8.11
C ARG A 257 -2.38 -6.42 -9.16
N ALA A 258 -2.71 -7.71 -9.05
CA ALA A 258 -3.63 -8.38 -9.97
C ALA A 258 -5.04 -7.80 -9.90
N LEU A 259 -5.53 -7.52 -8.70
CA LEU A 259 -6.85 -6.92 -8.49
C LEU A 259 -6.91 -5.47 -9.01
N HIS A 260 -5.84 -4.69 -8.87
CA HIS A 260 -5.76 -3.37 -9.49
C HIS A 260 -5.65 -3.46 -11.03
N LEU A 261 -4.92 -4.43 -11.57
CA LEU A 261 -4.93 -4.68 -13.02
C LEU A 261 -6.34 -5.02 -13.52
N LEU A 262 -7.09 -5.85 -12.79
CA LEU A 262 -8.48 -6.16 -13.12
C LEU A 262 -9.37 -4.91 -13.12
N GLN A 263 -9.23 -4.02 -12.13
CA GLN A 263 -9.94 -2.73 -12.12
C GLN A 263 -9.57 -1.85 -13.31
N MET A 264 -8.27 -1.73 -13.64
CA MET A 264 -7.80 -0.95 -14.78
C MET A 264 -8.34 -1.48 -16.12
N LEU A 265 -8.38 -2.81 -16.31
CA LEU A 265 -8.97 -3.42 -17.51
C LEU A 265 -10.46 -3.14 -17.65
N LEU A 266 -11.17 -2.90 -16.55
CA LEU A 266 -12.59 -2.53 -16.56
C LEU A 266 -12.81 -1.01 -16.66
N GLY A 267 -11.76 -0.18 -16.60
CA GLY A 267 -11.87 1.29 -16.48
C GLY A 267 -12.44 1.74 -15.13
N ALA A 268 -12.33 0.90 -14.11
CA ALA A 268 -13.01 1.00 -12.83
C ALA A 268 -12.11 1.54 -11.70
N VAL A 269 -11.29 2.55 -12.02
CA VAL A 269 -10.48 3.28 -11.04
C VAL A 269 -10.74 4.77 -11.22
N ASP A 270 -11.16 5.43 -10.15
CA ASP A 270 -11.43 6.86 -10.06
C ASP A 270 -12.44 7.39 -11.09
N THR A 271 -13.37 6.54 -11.52
CA THR A 271 -14.50 6.89 -12.38
C THR A 271 -15.85 6.74 -11.65
N PRO A 272 -16.93 7.42 -12.09
CA PRO A 272 -18.23 7.33 -11.42
C PRO A 272 -18.74 5.89 -11.29
N GLY A 273 -19.19 5.52 -10.08
CA GLY A 273 -19.63 4.16 -9.76
C GLY A 273 -18.51 3.15 -9.50
N SER A 274 -17.24 3.57 -9.54
CA SER A 274 -16.11 2.70 -9.30
C SER A 274 -15.42 2.96 -7.94
N PHE A 275 -14.27 2.33 -7.71
CA PHE A 275 -13.37 2.70 -6.63
C PHE A 275 -12.86 4.13 -6.81
N ARG A 276 -12.91 4.96 -5.76
CA ARG A 276 -12.50 6.37 -5.76
C ARG A 276 -11.36 6.60 -4.78
N PHE A 277 -10.40 7.45 -5.15
CA PHE A 277 -9.32 7.80 -4.23
C PHE A 277 -9.80 8.73 -3.11
N GLN A 278 -9.25 8.52 -1.92
CA GLN A 278 -9.37 9.48 -0.81
C GLN A 278 -8.17 10.44 -0.88
N PRO A 279 -8.35 11.76 -0.69
CA PRO A 279 -7.23 12.68 -0.60
C PRO A 279 -6.23 12.27 0.49
N PRO A 280 -4.91 12.33 0.22
CA PRO A 280 -4.24 12.99 -0.90
C PRO A 280 -3.77 12.02 -2.02
N PHE A 281 -4.56 10.97 -2.31
CA PHE A 281 -4.30 10.01 -3.37
C PHE A 281 -5.00 10.41 -4.68
N PRO A 282 -4.50 9.96 -5.85
CA PRO A 282 -3.34 9.08 -6.03
C PRO A 282 -1.99 9.80 -5.83
N LYS A 283 -0.99 9.06 -5.36
CA LYS A 283 0.42 9.45 -5.34
C LYS A 283 1.09 9.14 -6.67
N PRO A 284 2.24 9.79 -6.99
CA PRO A 284 3.11 9.34 -8.07
C PRO A 284 3.49 7.86 -7.91
N ILE A 285 3.78 7.19 -9.03
CA ILE A 285 4.11 5.75 -9.07
C ILE A 285 5.52 5.57 -9.61
N ALA A 286 6.48 5.03 -8.85
CA ALA A 286 6.39 4.84 -7.40
C ALA A 286 6.35 6.19 -6.66
N PRO A 287 5.88 6.24 -5.39
CA PRO A 287 5.93 7.47 -4.61
C PRO A 287 7.39 7.99 -4.51
N PRO A 288 7.60 9.31 -4.45
CA PRO A 288 8.92 9.90 -4.68
C PRO A 288 9.92 9.68 -3.53
N ASN A 289 9.44 9.36 -2.32
CA ASN A 289 10.29 9.18 -1.14
C ASN A 289 11.07 7.86 -1.22
N ARG A 290 12.40 7.96 -1.16
CA ARG A 290 13.32 6.82 -1.14
C ARG A 290 13.69 6.43 0.29
N PRO A 291 14.04 5.16 0.56
CA PRO A 291 14.45 4.74 1.89
C PRO A 291 15.81 5.38 2.25
N GLY A 292 15.93 5.89 3.48
CA GLY A 292 17.17 6.44 3.99
C GLY A 292 18.28 5.39 4.04
N ARG A 293 19.46 5.76 3.54
CA ARG A 293 20.62 4.91 3.35
C ARG A 293 21.75 5.31 4.30
N GLU A 294 22.15 6.57 4.23
CA GLU A 294 23.32 7.06 4.94
C GLU A 294 22.93 7.78 6.23
N ARG A 295 23.74 7.61 7.26
CA ARG A 295 23.66 8.35 8.51
C ARG A 295 24.79 9.37 8.55
N GLY A 296 24.44 10.66 8.60
CA GLY A 296 25.41 11.75 8.73
C GLY A 296 26.09 11.78 10.11
N GLU A 297 27.11 12.63 10.27
CA GLU A 297 27.89 12.76 11.52
C GLU A 297 27.02 13.12 12.73
N GLU A 298 25.98 13.93 12.54
CA GLU A 298 25.00 14.29 13.57
C GLU A 298 23.94 13.21 13.84
N GLY A 299 24.08 12.03 13.22
CA GLY A 299 23.18 10.90 13.42
C GLY A 299 21.88 10.93 12.62
N ARG A 300 21.62 11.99 11.84
CA ARG A 300 20.44 12.11 10.96
C ARG A 300 20.59 11.24 9.70
N LEU A 301 19.50 10.60 9.27
CA LEU A 301 19.44 9.91 7.99
C LEU A 301 19.30 10.90 6.82
N ASP A 302 19.87 10.54 5.67
CA ASP A 302 19.76 11.26 4.39
C ASP A 302 18.33 11.33 3.84
N ALA A 303 17.47 10.38 4.20
CA ALA A 303 16.03 10.38 3.91
C ALA A 303 15.22 9.72 5.05
N ALA A 304 13.90 9.61 4.86
CA ALA A 304 13.03 8.95 5.83
C ALA A 304 13.43 7.47 6.02
N PRO A 305 13.26 6.88 7.23
CA PRO A 305 13.64 5.48 7.47
C PRO A 305 12.92 4.46 6.58
N LEU A 306 11.77 4.83 6.01
CA LEU A 306 10.97 4.01 5.11
C LEU A 306 10.73 4.76 3.80
N GLY A 307 10.60 4.03 2.70
CA GLY A 307 10.38 4.61 1.38
C GLY A 307 10.06 3.58 0.31
N PHE A 308 10.19 4.01 -0.93
CA PHE A 308 9.89 3.21 -2.12
C PHE A 308 11.15 3.11 -2.98
N VAL A 309 11.47 1.88 -3.37
CA VAL A 309 12.61 1.56 -4.23
C VAL A 309 12.18 1.80 -5.68
N HIS A 310 12.91 2.64 -6.40
CA HIS A 310 12.69 2.95 -7.82
C HIS A 310 13.59 2.09 -8.71
N GLY A 311 14.76 1.72 -8.21
CA GLY A 311 15.72 0.85 -8.88
C GLY A 311 16.70 0.18 -7.91
N PRO A 312 17.56 -0.73 -8.39
CA PRO A 312 18.57 -1.41 -7.56
C PRO A 312 19.46 -0.48 -6.74
N GLU A 313 19.69 0.74 -7.23
CA GLU A 313 20.44 1.81 -6.56
C GLU A 313 19.75 2.36 -5.30
N ASP A 314 18.49 2.02 -5.04
CA ASP A 314 17.80 2.38 -3.80
C ASP A 314 17.83 1.23 -2.76
N LEU A 315 18.42 0.07 -3.11
CA LEU A 315 18.55 -1.05 -2.19
C LEU A 315 19.54 -0.75 -1.07
N LEU A 316 19.18 -1.19 0.15
CA LEU A 316 19.97 -1.02 1.36
C LEU A 316 20.81 -2.27 1.61
N VAL A 317 21.86 -2.38 0.80
CA VAL A 317 22.84 -3.46 0.84
C VAL A 317 24.26 -2.92 0.86
N ASP A 318 25.19 -3.70 1.40
CA ASP A 318 26.62 -3.39 1.38
C ASP A 318 27.27 -3.68 0.01
N ALA A 319 28.59 -3.49 -0.09
CA ALA A 319 29.34 -3.73 -1.32
C ALA A 319 29.30 -5.19 -1.80
N ASP A 320 29.03 -6.15 -0.91
CA ASP A 320 28.87 -7.57 -1.22
C ASP A 320 27.40 -7.95 -1.50
N GLY A 321 26.47 -6.98 -1.44
CA GLY A 321 25.04 -7.18 -1.64
C GLY A 321 24.30 -7.73 -0.41
N LYS A 322 24.91 -7.72 0.78
CA LYS A 322 24.26 -8.18 2.02
C LYS A 322 23.38 -7.08 2.62
N PRO A 323 22.26 -7.41 3.28
CA PRO A 323 21.39 -6.42 3.90
C PRO A 323 22.14 -5.57 4.94
N THR A 324 21.88 -4.26 4.97
CA THR A 324 22.46 -3.34 5.97
C THR A 324 21.51 -2.98 7.10
N ARG A 325 20.24 -3.33 6.99
CA ARG A 325 19.23 -3.11 8.05
C ARG A 325 18.97 -4.38 8.82
N ILE A 326 18.72 -4.24 10.13
CA ILE A 326 18.39 -5.38 11.01
C ILE A 326 17.13 -6.15 10.55
N ASP A 327 16.15 -5.49 9.92
CA ASP A 327 14.94 -6.14 9.41
C ASP A 327 15.12 -6.75 8.01
N HIS A 328 16.29 -6.57 7.39
CA HIS A 328 16.61 -6.92 5.99
C HIS A 328 15.72 -6.24 4.95
N ALA A 329 14.95 -5.22 5.33
CA ALA A 329 14.12 -4.47 4.40
C ALA A 329 14.98 -3.79 3.33
N TYR A 330 14.45 -3.71 2.10
CA TYR A 330 15.11 -3.12 0.94
C TYR A 330 16.39 -3.83 0.49
N SER A 331 16.54 -5.11 0.86
CA SER A 331 17.60 -5.99 0.34
C SER A 331 17.18 -6.68 -0.96
N TRP A 332 18.09 -7.42 -1.60
CA TRP A 332 17.76 -8.27 -2.75
C TRP A 332 16.67 -9.32 -2.47
N ALA A 333 16.57 -9.81 -1.23
CA ALA A 333 15.52 -10.73 -0.83
C ALA A 333 14.16 -10.04 -0.68
N TYR A 334 14.16 -8.76 -0.25
CA TYR A 334 12.96 -8.00 0.08
C TYR A 334 12.99 -6.56 -0.47
N PRO A 335 13.09 -6.38 -1.79
CA PRO A 335 13.37 -5.06 -2.37
C PRO A 335 12.22 -4.07 -2.22
N LEU A 336 10.97 -4.56 -2.16
CA LEU A 336 9.76 -3.71 -2.14
C LEU A 336 9.10 -3.61 -0.76
N SER A 337 9.87 -3.78 0.32
CA SER A 337 9.38 -3.74 1.71
C SER A 337 9.13 -2.31 2.22
N ALA A 338 8.21 -1.57 1.58
CA ALA A 338 7.95 -0.14 1.85
C ALA A 338 7.57 0.21 3.30
N HIS A 339 7.14 -0.79 4.10
CA HIS A 339 6.80 -0.64 5.51
C HIS A 339 7.81 -1.31 6.46
N GLY A 340 9.00 -1.66 5.97
CA GLY A 340 9.95 -2.48 6.70
C GLY A 340 9.45 -3.92 6.93
N LEU A 341 10.25 -4.69 7.66
CA LEU A 341 9.94 -6.10 7.99
C LEU A 341 10.03 -6.32 9.49
N MET A 342 9.17 -5.63 10.25
CA MET A 342 9.15 -5.67 11.72
C MET A 342 9.13 -7.10 12.29
N HIS A 343 8.47 -8.05 11.62
CA HIS A 343 8.44 -9.46 12.02
C HIS A 343 9.80 -10.18 11.99
N ASN A 344 10.77 -9.66 11.25
CA ASN A 344 12.13 -10.19 11.23
C ASN A 344 13.02 -9.62 12.34
N VAL A 345 12.67 -8.48 12.94
CA VAL A 345 13.57 -7.72 13.83
C VAL A 345 14.04 -8.54 15.03
N ILE A 346 13.13 -9.18 15.78
CA ILE A 346 13.49 -9.96 16.98
C ILE A 346 14.36 -11.16 16.61
N ARG A 347 13.95 -11.91 15.59
CA ARG A 347 14.70 -13.07 15.07
C ARG A 347 16.12 -12.66 14.66
N ASN A 348 16.24 -11.55 13.94
CA ASN A 348 17.50 -11.04 13.42
C ASN A 348 18.39 -10.43 14.52
N ALA A 349 17.81 -9.74 15.51
CA ALA A 349 18.52 -9.26 16.69
C ALA A 349 19.11 -10.42 17.51
N TRP A 350 18.29 -11.45 17.78
CA TRP A 350 18.72 -12.69 18.43
C TRP A 350 19.83 -13.41 17.64
N ALA A 351 19.69 -13.49 16.31
CA ALA A 351 20.68 -14.12 15.43
C ALA A 351 21.96 -13.29 15.28
N GLY A 352 21.87 -11.96 15.41
CA GLY A 352 22.96 -11.02 15.15
C GLY A 352 23.20 -10.85 13.66
N ASP A 353 22.11 -10.86 12.90
CA ASP A 353 22.09 -10.90 11.44
C ASP A 353 21.31 -9.68 10.91
N PRO A 354 21.96 -8.69 10.28
CA PRO A 354 23.34 -8.70 9.82
C PRO A 354 24.36 -8.27 10.89
N TYR A 355 23.89 -7.81 12.06
CA TYR A 355 24.73 -7.35 13.17
C TYR A 355 24.01 -7.52 14.52
N ARG A 356 24.77 -7.42 15.61
CA ARG A 356 24.24 -7.37 16.98
C ARG A 356 23.74 -5.98 17.32
N ILE A 357 22.65 -5.91 18.07
CA ILE A 357 22.17 -4.68 18.72
C ILE A 357 22.46 -4.74 20.21
N ASP A 358 22.70 -3.59 20.83
CA ASP A 358 22.75 -3.46 22.30
C ASP A 358 21.36 -3.22 22.89
N THR A 359 20.51 -2.46 22.20
CA THR A 359 19.22 -2.02 22.71
C THR A 359 18.13 -2.18 21.66
N LEU A 360 16.99 -2.74 22.07
CA LEU A 360 15.76 -2.83 21.30
C LEU A 360 14.70 -1.93 21.94
N LEU A 361 14.40 -0.79 21.31
CA LEU A 361 13.28 0.08 21.70
C LEU A 361 12.04 -0.26 20.86
N MET A 362 10.94 -0.57 21.52
CA MET A 362 9.68 -0.92 20.89
C MET A 362 8.51 -0.11 21.46
N PHE A 363 7.54 0.23 20.61
CA PHE A 363 6.31 0.93 20.98
C PHE A 363 5.24 0.65 19.92
N MET A 364 3.95 0.80 20.26
CA MET A 364 2.81 0.57 19.36
C MET A 364 2.75 -0.83 18.72
N ALA A 365 3.51 -1.81 19.23
CA ALA A 365 3.61 -3.14 18.65
C ALA A 365 3.83 -4.21 19.73
N ASN A 366 2.95 -5.21 19.76
CA ASN A 366 3.05 -6.36 20.67
C ASN A 366 3.57 -7.60 19.92
N MET A 367 4.89 -7.65 19.71
CA MET A 367 5.52 -8.68 18.89
C MET A 367 5.56 -10.06 19.56
N SER A 368 5.59 -10.12 20.89
CA SER A 368 5.50 -11.40 21.61
C SER A 368 4.17 -12.11 21.38
N TRP A 369 3.10 -11.39 21.01
CA TRP A 369 1.77 -11.95 20.79
C TRP A 369 1.30 -11.91 19.33
N ASN A 370 0.82 -10.75 18.86
CA ASN A 370 -0.03 -10.67 17.66
C ASN A 370 0.75 -10.38 16.37
N SER A 371 1.95 -9.80 16.47
CA SER A 371 2.65 -9.25 15.31
C SER A 371 3.79 -10.15 14.78
N SER A 372 4.14 -11.22 15.50
CA SER A 372 5.18 -12.18 15.08
C SER A 372 4.67 -13.32 14.19
N MET A 373 3.37 -13.65 14.23
CA MET A 373 2.79 -14.85 13.59
C MET A 373 3.50 -16.18 13.98
N ASN A 374 4.37 -16.13 15.00
CA ASN A 374 5.18 -17.22 15.52
C ASN A 374 5.55 -16.90 16.98
N THR A 375 4.52 -16.87 17.82
CA THR A 375 4.60 -16.46 19.22
C THR A 375 5.62 -17.30 19.99
N LEU A 376 5.67 -18.62 19.77
CA LEU A 376 6.53 -19.53 20.52
C LEU A 376 8.02 -19.21 20.32
N GLU A 377 8.49 -19.17 19.08
CA GLU A 377 9.91 -18.87 18.80
C GLU A 377 10.24 -17.42 19.16
N THR A 378 9.30 -16.49 18.99
CA THR A 378 9.53 -15.09 19.38
C THR A 378 9.78 -14.94 20.87
N MET A 379 8.97 -15.60 21.71
CA MET A 379 9.18 -15.61 23.16
C MET A 379 10.50 -16.30 23.55
N GLN A 380 10.87 -17.36 22.82
CA GLN A 380 12.17 -18.01 23.00
C GLN A 380 13.31 -17.03 22.69
N TRP A 381 13.29 -16.35 21.54
CA TRP A 381 14.33 -15.40 21.15
C TRP A 381 14.47 -14.21 22.12
N LEU A 382 13.35 -13.74 22.67
CA LEU A 382 13.33 -12.67 23.67
C LEU A 382 13.96 -13.10 25.02
N THR A 383 13.97 -14.40 25.33
CA THR A 383 14.47 -14.91 26.62
C THR A 383 15.78 -15.68 26.51
N ASP A 384 16.21 -16.02 25.29
CA ASP A 384 17.39 -16.84 25.06
C ASP A 384 18.66 -16.15 25.55
N LYS A 385 19.53 -16.97 26.14
CA LYS A 385 20.80 -16.55 26.72
C LYS A 385 21.95 -17.25 26.01
N ASP A 386 23.09 -16.59 25.94
CA ASP A 386 24.32 -17.21 25.45
C ASP A 386 24.98 -18.10 26.53
N ASP A 387 26.11 -18.70 26.17
CA ASP A 387 26.87 -19.59 27.07
C ASP A 387 27.44 -18.86 28.32
N HIS A 388 27.41 -17.52 28.33
CA HIS A 388 27.80 -16.68 29.46
C HIS A 388 26.62 -16.31 30.36
N GLY A 389 25.38 -16.67 29.98
CA GLY A 389 24.16 -16.38 30.73
C GLY A 389 23.56 -14.99 30.44
N GLU A 390 24.11 -14.28 29.45
CA GLU A 390 23.66 -12.97 29.01
C GLU A 390 22.55 -13.11 27.97
N HIS A 391 21.54 -12.24 28.01
CA HIS A 391 20.49 -12.25 26.99
C HIS A 391 21.07 -11.89 25.63
N ARG A 392 20.67 -12.65 24.59
CA ARG A 392 21.14 -12.39 23.22
C ARG A 392 20.63 -11.05 22.66
N ILE A 393 19.52 -10.56 23.19
CA ILE A 393 19.05 -9.17 23.04
C ILE A 393 19.31 -8.51 24.40
N PRO A 394 20.36 -7.68 24.55
CA PRO A 394 20.84 -7.30 25.88
C PRO A 394 19.89 -6.41 26.67
N HIS A 395 19.27 -5.43 26.00
CA HIS A 395 18.38 -4.46 26.64
C HIS A 395 17.11 -4.23 25.81
N ILE A 396 15.95 -4.36 26.44
CA ILE A 396 14.64 -4.13 25.83
C ILE A 396 13.95 -2.97 26.56
N ILE A 397 13.67 -1.90 25.81
CA ILE A 397 12.86 -0.77 26.27
C ILE A 397 11.52 -0.86 25.56
N TYR A 398 10.43 -0.78 26.33
CA TYR A 398 9.09 -0.90 25.77
C TYR A 398 8.16 0.20 26.26
N SER A 399 7.41 0.81 25.35
CA SER A 399 6.32 1.73 25.72
C SER A 399 4.96 1.13 25.39
N ASP A 400 4.08 1.14 26.38
CA ASP A 400 2.71 0.66 26.27
C ASP A 400 1.79 1.39 27.25
N ALA A 401 0.53 1.55 26.85
CA ALA A 401 -0.53 2.06 27.73
C ALA A 401 -1.16 0.92 28.56
N PHE A 402 -0.88 -0.33 28.22
CA PHE A 402 -1.40 -1.52 28.88
C PHE A 402 -0.27 -2.45 29.32
N ALA A 403 -0.53 -3.27 30.33
CA ALA A 403 0.34 -4.38 30.71
C ALA A 403 0.23 -5.52 29.69
N SER A 404 0.75 -5.31 28.48
CA SER A 404 0.74 -6.29 27.38
C SER A 404 1.81 -7.36 27.56
N GLU A 405 1.76 -8.42 26.75
CA GLU A 405 2.71 -9.55 26.82
C GLU A 405 4.16 -9.10 26.68
N MET A 406 4.44 -8.07 25.87
CA MET A 406 5.79 -7.54 25.68
C MET A 406 6.38 -6.95 26.96
N VAL A 407 5.55 -6.45 27.89
CA VAL A 407 5.98 -5.87 29.17
C VAL A 407 6.75 -6.90 30.01
N ALA A 408 6.41 -8.18 29.92
CA ALA A 408 7.08 -9.25 30.67
C ALA A 408 8.54 -9.50 30.22
N TYR A 409 8.93 -8.97 29.06
CA TYR A 409 10.26 -9.15 28.46
C TYR A 409 11.09 -7.86 28.47
N ALA A 410 10.52 -6.73 28.92
CA ALA A 410 11.21 -5.45 28.90
C ALA A 410 12.04 -5.22 30.18
N ASP A 411 13.24 -4.68 30.02
CA ASP A 411 14.07 -4.22 31.15
C ASP A 411 13.63 -2.85 31.67
N LEU A 412 13.09 -2.02 30.76
CA LEU A 412 12.53 -0.71 31.06
C LEU A 412 11.19 -0.54 30.37
N VAL A 413 10.17 -0.19 31.15
CA VAL A 413 8.82 0.11 30.65
C VAL A 413 8.55 1.60 30.80
N LEU A 414 8.15 2.23 29.69
CA LEU A 414 7.72 3.62 29.65
C LEU A 414 6.19 3.66 29.57
N PRO A 415 5.47 3.94 30.68
CA PRO A 415 4.02 3.91 30.71
C PRO A 415 3.43 5.02 29.82
N ASP A 416 2.71 4.62 28.77
CA ASP A 416 2.00 5.54 27.86
C ASP A 416 0.58 5.81 28.37
N THR A 417 0.00 6.87 27.83
CA THR A 417 -1.39 7.28 28.02
C THR A 417 -2.31 6.68 26.97
N THR A 418 -3.60 6.61 27.30
CA THR A 418 -4.63 6.29 26.29
C THR A 418 -4.93 7.50 25.41
N TYR A 419 -5.64 7.29 24.30
CA TYR A 419 -6.04 8.37 23.38
C TYR A 419 -6.99 9.42 24.02
N LEU A 420 -7.51 9.17 25.22
CA LEU A 420 -8.36 10.10 25.98
C LEU A 420 -7.56 11.07 26.86
N GLU A 421 -6.24 10.90 26.93
CA GLU A 421 -5.36 11.56 27.92
C GLU A 421 -4.21 12.31 27.25
N ARG A 422 -4.22 12.42 25.92
CA ARG A 422 -3.15 13.09 25.19
C ARG A 422 -3.65 13.95 24.04
N HIS A 423 -2.84 14.94 23.73
CA HIS A 423 -2.92 15.65 22.46
C HIS A 423 -2.37 14.75 21.35
N ASP A 424 -3.05 14.72 20.21
CA ASP A 424 -2.61 13.96 19.04
C ASP A 424 -3.10 14.62 17.74
N CYS A 425 -2.42 14.34 16.64
CA CYS A 425 -2.85 14.74 15.30
C CYS A 425 -3.21 13.48 14.51
N ILE A 426 -4.40 13.47 13.93
CA ILE A 426 -4.79 12.50 12.91
C ILE A 426 -4.92 13.29 11.62
N SER A 427 -3.84 13.31 10.84
CA SER A 427 -3.75 14.17 9.67
C SER A 427 -3.70 13.38 8.37
N LEU A 428 -4.32 13.92 7.32
CA LEU A 428 -4.15 13.44 5.94
C LEU A 428 -2.69 13.45 5.46
N LEU A 429 -1.80 14.19 6.14
CA LEU A 429 -0.35 14.16 5.87
C LEU A 429 0.33 12.86 6.33
N ASP A 430 -0.28 12.13 7.27
CA ASP A 430 0.25 10.87 7.82
C ASP A 430 -0.62 9.67 7.42
N ARG A 431 -1.90 9.71 7.77
CA ARG A 431 -2.88 8.67 7.42
C ARG A 431 -4.21 9.30 7.03
N PRO A 432 -4.82 8.90 5.89
CA PRO A 432 -6.09 9.45 5.48
C PRO A 432 -7.19 9.10 6.48
N ILE A 433 -7.88 10.14 6.92
CA ILE A 433 -9.23 10.06 7.50
C ILE A 433 -10.23 10.79 6.60
N SER A 434 -9.79 11.11 5.39
CA SER A 434 -10.56 11.74 4.33
C SER A 434 -11.57 10.75 3.77
N ASP A 435 -12.70 11.25 3.31
CA ASP A 435 -13.59 10.53 2.39
C ASP A 435 -13.23 10.91 0.94
N ALA A 436 -13.68 10.16 -0.07
CA ALA A 436 -13.35 10.51 -1.45
C ALA A 436 -13.87 11.90 -1.85
N ASP A 437 -14.90 12.38 -1.16
CA ASP A 437 -15.52 13.69 -1.38
C ASP A 437 -14.97 14.81 -0.46
N ALA A 438 -14.10 14.51 0.52
CA ALA A 438 -13.63 15.50 1.48
C ALA A 438 -12.25 15.17 2.09
N ALA A 439 -11.34 16.14 2.07
CA ALA A 439 -10.10 16.09 2.82
C ALA A 439 -10.34 16.39 4.30
N SER A 440 -9.75 15.58 5.19
CA SER A 440 -10.00 15.67 6.63
C SER A 440 -8.71 15.64 7.46
N ASP A 441 -8.66 16.50 8.47
CA ASP A 441 -7.71 16.45 9.58
C ASP A 441 -8.52 16.43 10.89
N ALA A 442 -7.97 15.80 11.92
CA ALA A 442 -8.54 15.80 13.26
C ALA A 442 -7.44 15.94 14.32
N ILE A 443 -7.82 16.52 15.45
CA ILE A 443 -6.99 16.52 16.66
C ILE A 443 -7.64 15.66 17.71
N ARG A 444 -6.81 14.99 18.52
CA ARG A 444 -7.24 14.46 19.82
C ARG A 444 -6.95 15.52 20.86
N HIS A 445 -7.93 15.79 21.70
CA HIS A 445 -7.80 16.63 22.88
C HIS A 445 -8.05 15.76 24.12
N PRO A 446 -7.21 15.87 25.17
CA PRO A 446 -7.40 15.09 26.38
C PRO A 446 -8.77 15.39 27.02
N LEU A 447 -9.54 14.33 27.30
CA LEU A 447 -10.79 14.40 28.07
C LEU A 447 -10.57 14.09 29.55
N LEU A 448 -9.48 13.39 29.86
CA LEU A 448 -9.06 13.05 31.22
C LEU A 448 -7.80 13.83 31.60
N PRO A 449 -7.56 14.10 32.90
CA PRO A 449 -6.35 14.77 33.35
C PRO A 449 -5.09 14.02 32.91
N VAL A 450 -4.12 14.77 32.40
CA VAL A 450 -2.81 14.22 32.00
C VAL A 450 -1.94 14.11 33.24
N ASP A 451 -2.08 12.99 33.96
CA ASP A 451 -1.18 12.39 34.97
C ASP A 451 -0.65 13.20 36.16
N ALA A 452 -0.60 14.53 36.12
CA ALA A 452 -0.14 15.35 37.24
C ALA A 452 -1.12 15.36 38.44
N ASP A 453 -2.38 14.96 38.22
CA ASP A 453 -3.44 15.06 39.24
C ASP A 453 -3.87 13.70 39.83
N ILE A 454 -3.26 12.58 39.40
CA ILE A 454 -3.59 11.24 39.91
C ILE A 454 -2.41 10.72 40.75
N GLU A 455 -2.61 10.68 42.06
CA GLU A 455 -1.59 10.22 43.02
C GLU A 455 -1.10 8.80 42.66
N GLY A 456 0.21 8.66 42.47
CA GLY A 456 0.87 7.39 42.16
C GLY A 456 0.87 6.99 40.68
N ARG A 457 0.45 7.87 39.76
CA ARG A 457 0.52 7.62 38.32
C ARG A 457 1.62 8.46 37.66
N GLU A 458 2.53 7.81 36.95
CA GLU A 458 3.65 8.44 36.24
C GLU A 458 3.53 8.34 34.70
N ALA A 459 2.37 7.90 34.20
CA ALA A 459 2.14 7.76 32.77
C ALA A 459 2.29 9.11 32.06
N ARG A 460 2.77 9.09 30.82
CA ARG A 460 2.92 10.30 29.99
C ARG A 460 2.70 9.92 28.55
N GLY A 461 2.10 10.82 27.76
CA GLY A 461 1.98 10.63 26.32
C GLY A 461 3.34 10.32 25.71
N PHE A 462 3.47 9.15 25.07
CA PHE A 462 4.77 8.67 24.60
C PHE A 462 5.44 9.63 23.62
N GLN A 463 4.67 10.39 22.83
CA GLN A 463 5.21 11.44 21.97
C GLN A 463 5.96 12.53 22.78
N SER A 464 5.44 12.95 23.93
CA SER A 464 6.13 13.90 24.82
C SER A 464 7.38 13.27 25.44
N VAL A 465 7.33 11.98 25.77
CA VAL A 465 8.50 11.22 26.25
C VAL A 465 9.58 11.16 25.19
N LEU A 466 9.23 10.92 23.91
CA LEU A 466 10.18 10.91 22.79
C LEU A 466 10.87 12.27 22.60
N LEU A 467 10.13 13.38 22.73
CA LEU A 467 10.71 14.73 22.65
C LEU A 467 11.72 14.97 23.78
N GLU A 468 11.37 14.58 25.00
CA GLU A 468 12.28 14.72 26.13
C GLU A 468 13.51 13.80 26.01
N LEU A 469 13.34 12.55 25.57
CA LEU A 469 14.46 11.64 25.29
C LEU A 469 15.38 12.23 24.22
N GLY A 470 14.81 12.78 23.14
CA GLY A 470 15.57 13.46 22.10
C GLY A 470 16.38 14.64 22.64
N ALA A 471 15.77 15.45 23.52
CA ALA A 471 16.47 16.57 24.16
C ALA A 471 17.59 16.11 25.11
N ARG A 472 17.34 15.08 25.94
CA ARG A 472 18.35 14.50 26.85
C ARG A 472 19.53 13.89 26.10
N LEU A 473 19.28 13.35 24.91
CA LEU A 473 20.30 12.81 24.01
C LEU A 473 21.00 13.90 23.17
N GLY A 474 20.54 15.16 23.23
CA GLY A 474 21.09 16.25 22.43
C GLY A 474 20.86 16.08 20.93
N LEU A 475 19.77 15.42 20.52
CA LEU A 475 19.51 15.15 19.10
C LEU A 475 19.24 16.44 18.31
N PRO A 476 19.68 16.52 17.03
CA PRO A 476 19.41 17.66 16.18
C PRO A 476 17.91 17.98 16.09
N GLY A 477 17.57 19.26 16.24
CA GLY A 477 16.18 19.74 16.23
C GLY A 477 15.39 19.50 17.52
N MET A 478 16.01 18.90 18.55
CA MET A 478 15.38 18.70 19.86
C MET A 478 15.94 19.63 20.94
N VAL A 479 17.15 20.17 20.75
CA VAL A 479 17.79 21.15 21.65
C VAL A 479 18.18 22.43 20.91
N ASP A 480 18.16 23.55 21.62
CA ASP A 480 18.60 24.85 21.11
C ASP A 480 20.14 25.00 21.14
N ALA A 481 20.64 26.18 20.78
CA ALA A 481 22.08 26.46 20.77
C ALA A 481 22.75 26.41 22.17
N LYS A 482 21.97 26.39 23.25
CA LYS A 482 22.44 26.27 24.64
C LYS A 482 22.33 24.84 25.16
N GLY A 483 21.70 23.94 24.42
CA GLY A 483 21.41 22.58 24.84
C GLY A 483 20.09 22.43 25.60
N ASP A 484 19.26 23.48 25.66
CA ASP A 484 17.95 23.44 26.30
C ASP A 484 16.91 22.82 25.36
N ALA A 485 15.93 22.07 25.90
CA ALA A 485 14.89 21.44 25.08
C ALA A 485 14.08 22.49 24.30
N ILE A 486 13.89 22.28 22.99
CA ILE A 486 13.13 23.19 22.12
C ILE A 486 11.63 23.11 22.40
N TYR A 487 11.14 21.90 22.65
CA TYR A 487 9.73 21.58 22.84
C TYR A 487 9.47 21.17 24.28
N GLN A 488 8.47 21.78 24.92
CA GLN A 488 8.08 21.43 26.29
C GLN A 488 7.43 20.03 26.36
N ASP A 489 6.52 19.77 25.44
CA ASP A 489 5.78 18.52 25.30
C ASP A 489 5.22 18.40 23.88
N TYR A 490 4.42 17.36 23.62
CA TYR A 490 3.84 17.16 22.30
C TYR A 490 2.78 18.21 21.92
N ALA A 491 2.11 18.86 22.87
CA ALA A 491 1.16 19.92 22.55
C ALA A 491 1.90 21.18 22.05
N ASP A 492 3.01 21.53 22.70
CA ASP A 492 3.92 22.59 22.22
C ASP A 492 4.52 22.23 20.84
N TYR A 493 4.91 20.97 20.64
CA TYR A 493 5.37 20.48 19.35
C TYR A 493 4.30 20.62 18.26
N MET A 494 3.05 20.25 18.53
CA MET A 494 1.95 20.39 17.57
C MET A 494 1.75 21.83 17.09
N VAL A 495 2.01 22.82 17.95
CA VAL A 495 1.82 24.25 17.64
C VAL A 495 3.05 24.83 16.93
N ARG A 496 4.26 24.43 17.34
CA ARG A 496 5.51 25.10 16.92
C ARG A 496 6.29 24.36 15.84
N HIS A 497 6.04 23.06 15.66
CA HIS A 497 6.78 22.27 14.68
C HIS A 497 6.23 22.51 13.26
N GLU A 498 7.14 22.79 12.35
CA GLU A 498 6.88 22.86 10.92
C GLU A 498 7.60 21.70 10.21
N ARG A 499 6.85 20.87 9.49
CA ARG A 499 7.39 19.81 8.62
C ARG A 499 8.11 20.40 7.40
N ALA A 500 7.61 21.54 6.91
CA ALA A 500 8.18 22.38 5.88
C ALA A 500 7.76 23.83 6.16
N PRO A 501 8.43 24.85 5.60
CA PRO A 501 8.07 26.25 5.84
C PRO A 501 6.56 26.51 5.65
N GLY A 502 5.88 26.88 6.73
CA GLY A 502 4.42 27.13 6.75
C GLY A 502 3.52 25.89 6.74
N VAL A 503 4.07 24.68 6.89
CA VAL A 503 3.32 23.40 6.94
C VAL A 503 3.55 22.75 8.30
N GLY A 504 2.48 22.69 9.11
CA GLY A 504 2.52 22.11 10.45
C GLY A 504 2.34 20.58 10.48
N MET A 505 1.81 20.08 11.60
CA MET A 505 1.50 18.66 11.81
C MET A 505 0.15 18.22 11.22
N LEU A 506 -0.75 19.18 10.98
CA LEU A 506 -1.98 19.00 10.23
C LEU A 506 -1.74 19.53 8.82
N ALA A 507 -2.47 19.04 7.82
CA ALA A 507 -2.38 19.57 6.46
C ALA A 507 -2.72 21.06 6.45
N GLY A 508 -3.67 21.47 7.30
CA GLY A 508 -3.95 22.88 7.56
C GLY A 508 -4.48 23.60 6.32
N TRP A 509 -5.67 24.17 6.43
CA TRP A 509 -6.01 25.33 5.62
C TRP A 509 -5.58 26.59 6.35
#